data_AF-A0A318YX86-F1
#
_entry.id   AF-A0A318YX86-F1
#
_cell.length_a   1.000
_cell.length_b   1.000
_cell.length_c   1.000
_cell.angle_alpha   90.00
_cell.angle_beta   90.00
_cell.angle_gamma   90.00
#
_symmetry.space_group_name_H-M   'P 1'
#
loop_
_entity.id
_entity.type
_entity.pdbx_description
1 polymer ?
#
loop_
_entity_poly.entity_id
_entity_poly.type
_entity_poly.pdbx_seq_one_letter_code
_entity_poly.pdbx_strand_id
1 'polypeptide(L)'
;MNPGNATADNFDLSPFYNRGSKLIHYHGLANPSIATGSSVDFYKQVQRTLQSKGIDLDDLYKFYLIPGMEHCGSMPSNMEAPWYICGSSQASSIGSERLANHFHDGKGFDDGKHDALLAMIGCVENGTVPDYLVATKFHDEDELDCVVK
;
A
#
# COMPACT_ATOMS: atom_id res chain seq x y z
N MET A 1 -15.92 7.75 -23.81
CA MET A 1 -15.94 6.39 -24.39
C MET A 1 -15.12 5.50 -23.45
N ASN A 2 -15.61 4.32 -23.06
CA ASN A 2 -14.97 3.43 -22.07
C ASN A 2 -14.81 2.01 -22.67
N PRO A 3 -13.81 1.78 -23.56
CA PRO A 3 -13.64 0.50 -24.22
C PRO A 3 -13.25 -0.57 -23.19
N GLY A 4 -13.93 -1.72 -23.21
CA GLY A 4 -13.62 -2.84 -22.31
C GLY A 4 -13.85 -2.57 -20.82
N ASN A 5 -14.57 -1.49 -20.47
CA ASN A 5 -14.78 -1.06 -19.09
C ASN A 5 -13.48 -0.72 -18.31
N ALA A 6 -12.51 -0.12 -18.99
CA ALA A 6 -11.17 0.19 -18.48
C ALA A 6 -11.08 1.36 -17.48
N THR A 7 -12.14 2.15 -17.28
CA THR A 7 -12.14 3.26 -16.30
C THR A 7 -11.91 2.79 -14.85
N ALA A 8 -12.17 1.51 -14.55
CA ALA A 8 -12.08 0.93 -13.21
C ALA A 8 -12.92 1.68 -12.15
N ASP A 9 -14.12 2.11 -12.54
CA ASP A 9 -15.07 2.89 -11.73
C ASP A 9 -16.23 2.04 -11.16
N ASN A 10 -16.08 0.71 -11.14
CA ASN A 10 -17.02 -0.14 -10.43
C ASN A 10 -16.73 -0.17 -8.94
N PHE A 11 -17.53 0.54 -8.16
CA PHE A 11 -17.39 0.64 -6.71
C PHE A 11 -18.06 -0.52 -5.94
N ASP A 12 -18.85 -1.37 -6.61
CA ASP A 12 -19.50 -2.51 -5.98
C ASP A 12 -18.54 -3.71 -5.90
N LEU A 13 -17.79 -3.75 -4.80
CA LEU A 13 -16.91 -4.88 -4.48
C LEU A 13 -17.63 -6.03 -3.75
N SER A 14 -18.97 -6.03 -3.64
CA SER A 14 -19.69 -7.11 -2.95
C SER A 14 -19.42 -8.51 -3.53
N PRO A 15 -19.23 -8.72 -4.85
CA PRO A 15 -18.84 -10.03 -5.36
C PRO A 15 -17.43 -10.45 -4.90
N PHE A 16 -16.52 -9.49 -4.73
CA PHE A 16 -15.15 -9.74 -4.23
C PHE A 16 -15.19 -10.09 -2.73
N TYR A 17 -15.95 -9.33 -1.95
CA TYR A 17 -16.23 -9.60 -0.54
C TYR A 17 -16.82 -10.99 -0.31
N ASN A 18 -17.85 -11.38 -1.08
CA ASN A 18 -18.56 -12.66 -0.92
C ASN A 18 -17.66 -13.89 -1.18
N ARG A 19 -16.49 -13.70 -1.79
CA ARG A 19 -15.48 -14.76 -1.97
C ARG A 19 -14.47 -14.84 -0.81
N GLY A 20 -14.64 -14.04 0.24
CA GLY A 20 -13.68 -13.91 1.33
C GLY A 20 -12.39 -13.20 0.94
N SER A 21 -12.38 -12.49 -0.19
CA SER A 21 -11.19 -11.79 -0.68
C SER A 21 -10.88 -10.55 0.17
N LYS A 22 -9.61 -10.12 0.16
CA LYS A 22 -9.09 -8.99 0.93
C LYS A 22 -8.36 -8.03 0.00
N LEU A 23 -8.38 -6.73 0.32
CA LEU A 23 -7.73 -5.68 -0.45
C LEU A 23 -6.90 -4.77 0.47
N ILE A 24 -5.62 -4.64 0.15
CA ILE A 24 -4.74 -3.57 0.66
C ILE A 24 -4.45 -2.62 -0.50
N HIS A 25 -4.74 -1.35 -0.29
CA HIS A 25 -4.42 -0.26 -1.22
C HIS A 25 -3.54 0.74 -0.48
N TYR A 26 -2.55 1.28 -1.18
CA TYR A 26 -1.78 2.40 -0.67
C TYR A 26 -1.55 3.45 -1.74
N HIS A 27 -1.36 4.70 -1.34
CA HIS A 27 -1.04 5.79 -2.25
C HIS A 27 -0.12 6.81 -1.56
N GLY A 28 0.92 7.26 -2.26
CA GLY A 28 1.83 8.30 -1.80
C GLY A 28 1.20 9.69 -1.79
N LEU A 29 1.40 10.46 -0.72
CA LEU A 29 0.89 11.83 -0.62
C LEU A 29 1.73 12.85 -1.40
N ALA A 30 2.96 12.49 -1.78
CA ALA A 30 3.83 13.32 -2.59
C ALA A 30 3.82 12.93 -4.07
N ASN A 31 2.90 12.06 -4.52
CA ASN A 31 2.86 11.54 -5.88
C ASN A 31 2.61 12.67 -6.92
N PRO A 32 3.57 12.97 -7.81
CA PRO A 32 3.42 14.04 -8.79
C PRO A 32 2.68 13.58 -10.07
N SER A 33 2.49 12.27 -10.26
CA SER A 33 1.99 11.70 -11.51
C SER A 33 0.52 11.30 -11.46
N ILE A 34 0.09 10.64 -10.36
CA ILE A 34 -1.31 10.24 -10.15
C ILE A 34 -1.82 10.96 -8.91
N ALA A 35 -2.90 11.74 -9.06
CA ALA A 35 -3.44 12.52 -7.97
C ALA A 35 -3.97 11.61 -6.86
N THR A 36 -3.41 11.73 -5.65
CA THR A 36 -3.81 10.94 -4.47
C THR A 36 -5.30 11.06 -4.14
N GLY A 37 -5.90 12.22 -4.44
CA GLY A 37 -7.33 12.45 -4.28
C GLY A 37 -8.21 11.45 -5.03
N SER A 38 -7.76 10.93 -6.17
CA SER A 38 -8.49 9.90 -6.93
C SER A 38 -8.66 8.59 -6.14
N SER A 39 -7.60 8.12 -5.47
CA SER A 39 -7.67 6.93 -4.60
C SER A 39 -8.55 7.19 -3.37
N VAL A 40 -8.48 8.39 -2.78
CA VAL A 40 -9.35 8.78 -1.66
C VAL A 40 -10.82 8.78 -2.07
N ASP A 41 -11.14 9.33 -3.23
CA ASP A 41 -12.51 9.36 -3.74
C ASP A 41 -13.01 7.97 -4.12
N PHE A 42 -12.15 7.13 -4.71
CA PHE A 42 -12.47 5.72 -4.98
C PHE A 42 -12.79 4.97 -3.69
N TYR A 43 -11.95 5.07 -2.66
CA TYR A 43 -12.18 4.44 -1.37
C TYR A 43 -13.52 4.86 -0.75
N LYS A 44 -13.83 6.17 -0.75
CA LYS A 44 -15.10 6.70 -0.25
C LYS A 44 -16.31 6.20 -1.05
N GLN A 45 -16.19 6.05 -2.36
CA GLN A 45 -17.28 5.53 -3.20
C GLN A 45 -17.53 4.05 -2.95
N VAL A 46 -16.48 3.24 -2.81
CA VAL A 46 -16.59 1.84 -2.40
C VAL A 46 -17.22 1.73 -1.02
N GLN A 47 -16.75 2.52 -0.05
CA GLN A 47 -17.30 2.55 1.31
C GLN A 47 -18.80 2.79 1.32
N ARG A 48 -19.27 3.86 0.66
CA ARG A 48 -20.70 4.20 0.57
C ARG A 48 -21.51 3.08 -0.08
N THR A 49 -20.97 2.50 -1.15
CA THR A 49 -21.64 1.42 -1.92
C THR A 49 -21.82 0.17 -1.06
N LEU A 50 -20.78 -0.27 -0.37
CA LEU A 50 -20.83 -1.47 0.47
C LEU A 50 -21.62 -1.26 1.77
N GLN A 51 -21.51 -0.09 2.39
CA GLN A 51 -22.32 0.26 3.57
C GLN A 51 -23.82 0.23 3.25
N SER A 52 -24.23 0.69 2.07
CA SER A 52 -25.63 0.61 1.63
C SER A 52 -26.16 -0.84 1.50
N LYS A 53 -25.25 -1.82 1.41
CA LYS A 53 -25.53 -3.26 1.34
C LYS A 53 -25.33 -3.98 2.68
N GLY A 54 -24.99 -3.25 3.75
CA GLY A 54 -24.72 -3.81 5.07
C GLY A 54 -23.39 -4.57 5.17
N ILE A 55 -22.44 -4.29 4.28
CA ILE A 55 -21.09 -4.88 4.30
C ILE A 55 -20.14 -3.92 5.00
N ASP A 56 -19.42 -4.41 6.00
CA ASP A 56 -18.35 -3.66 6.66
C ASP A 56 -17.11 -3.62 5.75
N LEU A 57 -16.53 -2.42 5.62
CA LEU A 57 -15.36 -2.21 4.79
C LEU A 57 -14.08 -2.67 5.49
N ASP A 58 -14.03 -2.59 6.82
CA ASP A 58 -12.82 -2.90 7.59
C ASP A 58 -12.39 -4.36 7.46
N ASP A 59 -13.35 -5.25 7.23
CA ASP A 59 -13.11 -6.66 6.96
C ASP A 59 -12.58 -6.93 5.54
N LEU A 60 -12.82 -6.03 4.59
CA LEU A 60 -12.55 -6.24 3.16
C LEU A 60 -11.34 -5.46 2.67
N TYR A 61 -11.26 -4.19 3.04
CA TYR A 61 -10.51 -3.19 2.31
C TYR A 61 -9.87 -2.18 3.25
N LYS A 62 -8.54 -2.25 3.36
CA LYS A 62 -7.74 -1.20 3.99
C LYS A 62 -7.04 -0.31 2.97
N PHE A 63 -7.02 0.98 3.28
CA PHE A 63 -6.39 1.99 2.46
C PHE A 63 -5.41 2.83 3.30
N TYR A 64 -4.14 2.83 2.90
CA TYR A 64 -3.06 3.55 3.57
C TYR A 64 -2.56 4.72 2.73
N LEU A 65 -2.54 5.92 3.31
CA LEU A 65 -1.85 7.05 2.72
C LEU A 65 -0.42 7.07 3.26
N ILE A 66 0.57 7.19 2.38
CA ILE A 66 1.98 7.17 2.75
C ILE A 66 2.54 8.60 2.62
N PRO A 67 2.77 9.32 3.73
CA PRO A 67 3.36 10.66 3.70
C PRO A 67 4.76 10.63 3.08
N GLY A 68 5.03 11.57 2.18
CA GLY A 68 6.35 11.70 1.55
C GLY A 68 6.67 10.68 0.46
N MET A 69 5.90 9.61 0.29
CA MET A 69 6.07 8.71 -0.85
C MET A 69 5.59 9.37 -2.14
N GLU A 70 6.38 9.24 -3.21
CA GLU A 70 6.02 9.67 -4.56
C GLU A 70 5.24 8.57 -5.34
N HIS A 71 5.54 8.40 -6.63
CA HIS A 71 4.87 7.46 -7.51
C HIS A 71 5.37 6.03 -7.25
N CYS A 72 4.52 5.21 -6.61
CA CYS A 72 4.77 3.80 -6.26
C CYS A 72 5.87 3.56 -5.21
N GLY A 73 6.86 4.44 -5.10
CA GLY A 73 7.94 4.42 -4.12
C GLY A 73 8.72 5.73 -4.16
N SER A 74 9.91 5.74 -3.57
CA SER A 74 10.79 6.92 -3.46
C SER A 74 10.15 8.10 -2.72
N MET A 75 10.92 9.17 -2.57
CA MET A 75 10.53 10.39 -1.87
C MET A 75 11.16 11.61 -2.55
N PRO A 76 10.60 12.84 -2.39
CA PRO A 76 11.20 14.05 -2.95
C PRO A 76 12.60 14.28 -2.39
N SER A 77 13.61 14.51 -3.24
CA SER A 77 15.04 14.55 -2.84
C SER A 77 15.44 15.57 -1.76
N ASN A 78 14.56 16.51 -1.43
CA ASN A 78 14.73 17.49 -0.37
C ASN A 78 13.99 17.12 0.93
N MET A 79 13.49 15.89 1.05
CA MET A 79 12.76 15.34 2.18
C MET A 79 13.51 14.13 2.75
N GLU A 80 13.23 13.78 3.99
CA GLU A 80 13.77 12.60 4.69
C GLU A 80 12.60 11.73 5.18
N ALA A 81 11.65 11.46 4.28
CA ALA A 81 10.40 10.81 4.65
C ALA A 81 10.47 9.29 4.51
N PRO A 82 9.98 8.53 5.50
CA PRO A 82 9.81 7.09 5.38
C PRO A 82 8.70 6.77 4.38
N TRP A 83 9.02 5.96 3.38
CA TRP A 83 8.11 5.63 2.27
C TRP A 83 8.02 4.13 2.00
N TYR A 84 9.04 3.37 2.38
CA TYR A 84 9.15 1.95 2.05
C TYR A 84 8.33 1.10 3.02
N ILE A 85 7.38 0.33 2.48
CA ILE A 85 6.51 -0.59 3.23
C ILE A 85 6.58 -2.02 2.65
N CYS A 86 7.66 -2.33 1.92
CA CYS A 86 7.77 -3.54 1.10
C CYS A 86 6.55 -3.74 0.16
N GLY A 87 6.04 -2.63 -0.38
CA GLY A 87 4.93 -2.65 -1.33
C GLY A 87 5.35 -3.21 -2.69
N SER A 88 4.37 -3.54 -3.52
CA SER A 88 4.60 -4.01 -4.89
C SER A 88 5.56 -3.09 -5.63
N SER A 89 6.63 -3.67 -6.18
CA SER A 89 7.67 -2.98 -6.96
C SER A 89 8.57 -2.02 -6.18
N GLN A 90 8.35 -1.78 -4.88
CA GLN A 90 9.16 -0.85 -4.09
C GLN A 90 10.61 -1.32 -3.93
N ALA A 91 10.81 -2.64 -3.77
CA ALA A 91 12.15 -3.22 -3.65
C ALA A 91 13.04 -2.93 -4.87
N SER A 92 12.44 -2.75 -6.06
CA SER A 92 13.20 -2.40 -7.28
C SER A 92 13.74 -0.98 -7.30
N SER A 93 13.25 -0.12 -6.40
CA SER A 93 13.70 1.26 -6.24
C SER A 93 14.82 1.40 -5.21
N ILE A 94 15.25 0.31 -4.57
CA ILE A 94 16.25 0.30 -3.50
C ILE A 94 17.43 -0.57 -3.92
N GLY A 95 18.65 -0.04 -3.75
CA GLY A 95 19.91 -0.75 -3.99
C GLY A 95 20.30 -0.89 -5.46
N SER A 96 21.59 -1.18 -5.68
CA SER A 96 22.16 -1.35 -7.03
C SER A 96 21.85 -2.71 -7.68
N GLU A 97 21.50 -3.71 -6.86
CA GLU A 97 21.10 -5.04 -7.32
C GLU A 97 19.57 -5.14 -7.37
N ARG A 98 18.99 -4.77 -8.51
CA ARG A 98 17.54 -4.87 -8.84
C ARG A 98 16.98 -6.31 -8.87
N LEU A 99 17.62 -7.24 -8.16
CA LEU A 99 17.32 -8.68 -8.12
C LEU A 99 16.63 -9.12 -6.83
N ALA A 100 16.60 -8.27 -5.81
CA ALA A 100 15.93 -8.58 -4.55
C ALA A 100 14.48 -8.10 -4.56
N ASN A 101 13.56 -9.04 -4.33
CA ASN A 101 12.12 -8.78 -4.44
C ASN A 101 11.49 -8.30 -3.12
N HIS A 102 12.20 -8.44 -1.98
CA HIS A 102 11.72 -8.07 -0.64
C HIS A 102 12.91 -7.70 0.26
N PHE A 103 12.88 -6.52 0.86
CA PHE A 103 13.88 -6.06 1.82
C PHE A 103 13.20 -5.69 3.14
N HIS A 104 13.86 -5.97 4.26
CA HIS A 104 13.40 -5.56 5.57
C HIS A 104 14.49 -4.75 6.26
N ASP A 105 14.07 -3.84 7.13
CA ASP A 105 14.89 -2.83 7.81
C ASP A 105 15.76 -3.39 8.96
N GLY A 106 16.23 -4.63 8.80
CA GLY A 106 16.98 -5.40 9.80
C GLY A 106 16.14 -6.46 10.52
N LYS A 107 16.77 -7.14 11.49
CA LYS A 107 16.11 -8.21 12.25
C LYS A 107 14.95 -7.67 13.08
N GLY A 108 13.77 -8.27 12.91
CA GLY A 108 12.56 -7.93 13.65
C GLY A 108 11.56 -7.07 12.89
N PHE A 109 11.88 -6.65 11.66
CA PHE A 109 11.00 -5.89 10.76
C PHE A 109 10.42 -6.74 9.61
N ASP A 110 10.60 -8.06 9.69
CA ASP A 110 9.98 -9.07 8.83
C ASP A 110 8.61 -9.44 9.41
N ASP A 111 7.69 -8.47 9.40
CA ASP A 111 6.32 -8.63 9.91
C ASP A 111 5.30 -7.83 9.09
N GLY A 112 4.02 -8.16 9.31
CA GLY A 112 2.91 -7.49 8.61
C GLY A 112 2.66 -6.03 9.00
N LYS A 113 3.43 -5.42 9.91
CA LYS A 113 3.38 -3.98 10.17
C LYS A 113 4.35 -3.21 9.30
N HIS A 114 5.45 -3.82 8.87
CA HIS A 114 6.50 -3.17 8.08
C HIS A 114 6.50 -3.66 6.62
N ASP A 115 5.80 -4.76 6.34
CA ASP A 115 5.68 -5.34 5.00
C ASP A 115 4.22 -5.50 4.58
N ALA A 116 3.83 -4.83 3.51
CA ALA A 116 2.47 -4.84 2.97
C ALA A 116 2.05 -6.19 2.35
N LEU A 117 3.00 -6.98 1.84
CA LEU A 117 2.74 -8.36 1.40
C LEU A 117 2.47 -9.27 2.60
N LEU A 118 3.29 -9.20 3.65
CA LEU A 118 3.05 -9.97 4.88
C LEU A 118 1.76 -9.53 5.57
N ALA A 119 1.43 -8.23 5.52
CA ALA A 119 0.14 -7.71 5.96
C ALA A 119 -1.02 -8.37 5.19
N MET A 120 -0.87 -8.53 3.87
CA MET A 120 -1.87 -9.17 3.02
C MET A 120 -2.00 -10.66 3.34
N ILE A 121 -0.89 -11.36 3.54
CA ILE A 121 -0.87 -12.77 3.95
C ILE A 121 -1.59 -12.93 5.29
N GLY A 122 -1.23 -12.13 6.30
CA GLY A 122 -1.90 -12.15 7.61
C GLY A 122 -3.40 -11.81 7.53
N CYS A 123 -3.79 -10.89 6.65
CA CYS A 123 -5.19 -10.53 6.43
C CYS A 123 -6.01 -11.70 5.84
N VAL A 124 -5.42 -12.46 4.91
CA VAL A 124 -6.07 -13.60 4.26
C VAL A 124 -6.07 -14.85 5.14
N GLU A 125 -4.93 -15.17 5.75
CA GLU A 125 -4.74 -16.44 6.46
C GLU A 125 -5.19 -16.38 7.92
N ASN A 126 -4.99 -15.23 8.58
CA ASN A 126 -5.19 -15.09 10.03
C ASN A 126 -6.30 -14.10 10.38
N GLY A 127 -6.87 -13.39 9.40
CA GLY A 127 -7.82 -12.30 9.63
C GLY A 127 -7.20 -11.10 10.35
N THR A 128 -5.88 -11.05 10.47
CA THR A 128 -5.16 -9.96 11.15
C THR A 128 -4.88 -8.88 10.14
N VAL A 129 -5.49 -7.71 10.35
CA VAL A 129 -5.29 -6.55 9.49
C VAL A 129 -4.64 -5.45 10.33
N PRO A 130 -3.46 -4.95 9.95
CA PRO A 130 -2.83 -3.88 10.71
C PRO A 130 -3.66 -2.59 10.58
N ASP A 131 -3.83 -1.84 11.66
CA ASP A 131 -4.49 -0.53 11.59
C ASP A 131 -3.62 0.53 10.88
N TYR A 132 -2.32 0.28 10.82
CA TYR A 132 -1.32 1.14 10.22
C TYR A 132 -0.14 0.31 9.70
N LEU A 133 0.51 0.80 8.65
CA LEU A 133 1.81 0.32 8.20
C LEU A 133 2.89 1.29 8.67
N VAL A 134 4.04 0.74 9.07
CA VAL A 134 5.23 1.49 9.44
C VAL A 134 6.15 1.52 8.24
N ALA A 135 6.34 2.72 7.68
CA ALA A 135 7.25 2.92 6.57
C ALA A 135 8.69 3.13 7.05
N THR A 136 9.64 2.78 6.20
CA THR A 136 11.09 2.88 6.41
C THR A 136 11.70 3.94 5.49
N LYS A 137 12.74 4.64 5.98
CA LYS A 137 13.66 5.45 5.18
C LYS A 137 15.07 4.84 5.28
N PHE A 138 15.68 4.49 4.15
CA PHE A 138 17.04 3.96 4.11
C PHE A 138 18.05 5.11 4.03
N HIS A 139 19.23 4.96 4.65
CA HIS A 139 20.17 6.08 4.80
C HIS A 139 20.59 6.72 3.46
N ASP A 140 20.98 5.90 2.48
CA ASP A 140 21.41 6.36 1.16
C ASP A 140 20.56 5.82 0.01
N GLU A 141 19.48 5.09 0.30
CA GLU A 141 18.66 4.33 -0.70
C GLU A 141 19.48 3.36 -1.60
N ASP A 142 20.80 3.29 -1.39
CA ASP A 142 21.82 2.58 -2.16
C ASP A 142 22.40 1.37 -1.40
N GLU A 143 22.48 1.41 -0.07
CA GLU A 143 22.96 0.29 0.76
C GLU A 143 22.03 -0.02 1.93
N LEU A 144 22.01 -1.31 2.28
CA LEU A 144 21.32 -1.98 3.40
C LEU A 144 21.72 -1.49 4.80
N ASP A 145 22.29 -0.29 4.92
CA ASP A 145 22.89 0.17 6.15
C ASP A 145 21.97 1.17 6.86
N CYS A 146 21.27 0.61 7.84
CA CYS A 146 20.56 1.20 8.98
C CYS A 146 19.32 2.10 8.76
N VAL A 147 18.28 1.78 9.54
CA VAL A 147 17.11 2.62 9.79
C VAL A 147 17.56 3.95 10.40
N VAL A 148 17.14 5.08 9.83
CA VAL A 148 17.20 6.35 10.55
C VAL A 148 15.99 6.45 11.47
N LYS A 149 16.24 6.50 12.78
CA LYS A 149 15.21 6.52 13.84
C LYS A 149 14.55 7.89 14.00
#